data_AF-A0ABD1QXI9-F1
#
_entry.id   AF-A0ABD1QXI9-F1
#
_cell.length_a   1.000
_cell.length_b   1.000
_cell.length_c   1.000
_cell.angle_alpha   90.00
_cell.angle_beta   90.00
_cell.angle_gamma   90.00
#
_symmetry.space_group_name_H-M   'P 1'
#
loop_
_entity.id
_entity.type
_entity.pdbx_description
1 polymer ?
#
loop_
_entity_poly.entity_id
_entity_poly.type
_entity_poly.pdbx_seq_one_letter_code
_entity_poly.pdbx_strand_id
1 'polypeptide(L)'
;MFYQKRCEMLGGYVQIPVGDSGLLLNGIKYLVPMATTEGCLVASANRGCKAIFAFRGATSVLFRDGMTRAPVVRFASTKRAMELKFFLENPLNFDTLTVIFNK
;
A
#
# COMPACT_ATOMS: atom_id res chain seq x y z
N MET A 1 5.01 -7.70 22.05
CA MET A 1 5.57 -7.05 20.84
C MET A 1 4.55 -6.09 20.22
N PHE A 2 4.09 -5.10 20.98
CA PHE A 2 3.14 -4.05 20.55
C PHE A 2 3.71 -2.67 20.87
N TYR A 3 4.25 -2.56 22.08
CA TYR A 3 5.00 -1.40 22.55
C TYR A 3 6.22 -1.14 21.65
N GLN A 4 6.46 0.14 21.36
CA GLN A 4 7.59 0.69 20.60
C GLN A 4 7.55 0.57 19.06
N LYS A 5 6.73 -0.30 18.47
CA LYS A 5 6.65 -0.45 16.99
C LYS A 5 5.30 -0.09 16.36
N ARG A 6 4.20 -0.17 17.10
CA ARG A 6 2.85 0.04 16.54
C ARG A 6 1.93 0.92 17.37
N CYS A 7 2.05 0.90 18.70
CA CYS A 7 1.21 1.69 19.58
C CYS A 7 2.02 2.08 20.84
N GLU A 8 1.88 3.34 21.24
CA GLU A 8 2.47 3.93 22.45
C GLU A 8 1.37 4.12 23.50
N MET A 9 1.73 4.13 24.79
CA MET A 9 0.78 4.26 25.91
C MET A 9 -0.41 3.29 25.83
N LEU A 10 -0.11 1.98 25.82
CA LEU A 10 -1.10 0.93 25.59
C LEU A 10 -2.11 0.82 26.76
N GLY A 11 -3.39 1.13 26.48
CA GLY A 11 -4.51 0.92 27.41
C GLY A 11 -5.32 -0.36 27.19
N GLY A 12 -5.05 -1.11 26.12
CA GLY A 12 -5.80 -2.32 25.74
C GLY A 12 -5.75 -2.59 24.25
N TYR A 13 -6.75 -3.31 23.74
CA TYR A 13 -6.92 -3.59 22.31
C TYR A 13 -8.41 -3.54 21.95
N VAL A 14 -8.70 -3.34 20.66
CA VAL A 14 -10.06 -3.40 20.11
C VAL A 14 -10.20 -4.71 19.35
N GLN A 15 -11.23 -5.49 19.69
CA GLN A 15 -11.59 -6.69 18.94
C GLN A 15 -12.45 -6.31 17.74
N ILE A 16 -12.06 -6.76 16.55
CA ILE A 16 -12.83 -6.57 15.31
C ILE A 16 -13.17 -7.97 14.78
N PRO A 17 -14.45 -8.29 14.54
CA PRO A 17 -14.83 -9.55 13.92
C PRO A 17 -14.17 -9.73 12.55
N VAL A 18 -13.72 -10.96 12.27
CA VAL A 18 -13.09 -11.33 11.00
C VAL A 18 -13.90 -12.43 10.35
N GLY A 19 -14.31 -12.21 9.10
CA GLY A 19 -14.92 -13.23 8.25
C GLY A 19 -14.12 -13.44 6.97
N ASP A 20 -14.41 -14.51 6.25
CA ASP A 20 -13.66 -14.90 5.07
C ASP A 20 -14.51 -14.91 3.79
N SER A 21 -13.88 -14.59 2.66
CA SER A 21 -14.46 -14.68 1.31
C SER A 21 -13.53 -15.46 0.37
N GLY A 22 -14.05 -16.40 -0.41
CA GLY A 22 -13.25 -17.26 -1.30
C GLY A 22 -13.16 -16.72 -2.74
N LEU A 23 -11.96 -16.37 -3.22
CA LEU A 23 -11.72 -15.80 -4.54
C LEU A 23 -10.81 -16.69 -5.41
N LEU A 24 -11.16 -16.91 -6.67
CA LEU A 24 -10.26 -17.51 -7.66
C LEU A 24 -9.67 -16.41 -8.53
N LEU A 25 -8.37 -16.15 -8.37
CA LEU A 25 -7.63 -15.08 -9.05
C LEU A 25 -6.36 -15.65 -9.67
N ASN A 26 -6.13 -15.38 -10.96
CA ASN A 26 -4.95 -15.86 -11.69
C ASN A 26 -4.75 -17.39 -11.60
N GLY A 27 -5.85 -18.15 -11.54
CA GLY A 27 -5.83 -19.62 -11.38
C GLY A 27 -5.58 -20.11 -9.94
N ILE A 28 -5.37 -19.21 -8.97
CA ILE A 28 -5.10 -19.54 -7.57
C ILE A 28 -6.33 -19.23 -6.70
N LYS A 29 -6.67 -20.14 -5.80
CA LYS A 29 -7.74 -19.93 -4.81
C LYS A 29 -7.20 -19.22 -3.58
N TYR A 30 -7.83 -18.12 -3.22
CA TYR A 30 -7.54 -17.32 -2.04
C TYR A 30 -8.71 -17.36 -1.07
N LEU A 31 -8.40 -17.51 0.22
CA LEU A 31 -9.31 -17.19 1.31
C LEU A 31 -8.95 -15.77 1.78
N VAL A 32 -9.83 -14.81 1.50
CA VAL A 32 -9.59 -13.39 1.77
C VAL A 32 -10.17 -13.04 3.14
N PRO A 33 -9.32 -12.76 4.16
CA PRO A 33 -9.79 -12.34 5.47
C PRO A 33 -10.26 -10.88 5.43
N MET A 34 -11.41 -10.62 6.03
CA MET A 34 -12.05 -9.31 6.08
C MET A 34 -12.41 -8.97 7.52
N ALA A 35 -11.72 -7.98 8.11
CA ALA A 35 -12.04 -7.45 9.43
C ALA A 35 -13.06 -6.32 9.31
N THR A 36 -14.29 -6.53 9.78
CA THR A 36 -15.37 -5.54 9.67
C THR A 36 -16.44 -5.76 10.75
N THR A 37 -17.08 -4.67 11.17
CA THR A 37 -18.31 -4.69 11.98
C THR A 37 -19.56 -4.42 11.13
N GLU A 38 -19.40 -4.11 9.83
CA GLU A 38 -20.50 -3.86 8.90
C GLU A 38 -21.24 -5.17 8.58
N GLY A 39 -22.54 -5.19 8.87
CA GLY A 39 -23.41 -6.31 8.54
C GLY A 39 -23.45 -6.57 7.03
N CYS A 40 -23.61 -7.85 6.64
CA CYS A 40 -23.73 -8.30 5.26
C CYS A 40 -22.51 -8.08 4.33
N LEU A 41 -21.51 -7.28 4.70
CA LEU A 41 -20.36 -6.96 3.84
C LEU A 41 -19.62 -8.22 3.39
N VAL A 42 -19.22 -9.08 4.33
CA VAL A 42 -18.51 -10.33 4.03
C VAL A 42 -19.38 -11.28 3.19
N ALA A 43 -20.66 -11.40 3.52
CA ALA A 43 -21.60 -12.26 2.79
C ALA A 43 -21.80 -11.77 1.34
N SER A 44 -21.91 -10.46 1.14
CA SER A 44 -22.03 -9.82 -0.17
C SER A 44 -20.77 -10.02 -1.01
N ALA A 45 -19.59 -9.76 -0.43
CA ALA A 45 -18.31 -10.02 -1.09
C ALA A 45 -18.16 -11.50 -1.50
N ASN A 46 -18.52 -12.43 -0.62
CA ASN A 46 -18.49 -13.85 -0.90
C ASN A 46 -19.46 -14.25 -2.02
N ARG A 47 -20.66 -13.64 -2.08
CA ARG A 47 -21.60 -13.82 -3.20
C ARG A 47 -20.98 -13.36 -4.53
N GLY A 48 -20.31 -12.21 -4.55
CA GLY A 48 -19.58 -11.72 -5.73
C GLY A 48 -18.46 -12.67 -6.15
N CYS A 49 -17.66 -13.15 -5.20
CA CYS A 49 -16.57 -14.07 -5.49
C CYS A 49 -17.07 -15.43 -6.00
N LYS A 50 -18.22 -15.93 -5.51
CA LYS A 50 -18.90 -17.11 -6.07
C LYS A 50 -19.32 -16.90 -7.52
N ALA A 51 -19.84 -15.72 -7.86
CA ALA A 51 -20.17 -15.40 -9.25
C ALA A 51 -18.91 -15.40 -10.13
N ILE A 52 -17.83 -14.75 -9.70
CA ILE A 52 -16.54 -14.75 -10.41
C ILE A 52 -16.02 -16.19 -10.60
N PHE A 53 -16.12 -17.02 -9.56
CA PHE A 53 -15.71 -18.43 -9.63
C PHE A 53 -16.49 -19.21 -10.69
N ALA A 54 -17.80 -18.98 -10.82
CA ALA A 54 -18.63 -19.60 -11.83
C ALA A 54 -18.17 -19.26 -13.27
N PHE A 55 -17.55 -18.09 -13.46
CA PHE A 55 -16.96 -17.66 -14.73
C PHE A 55 -15.46 -17.97 -14.85
N ARG A 56 -14.98 -19.03 -14.19
CA ARG A 56 -13.58 -19.52 -14.23
C ARG A 56 -12.55 -18.61 -13.54
N GLY A 57 -13.00 -17.67 -12.71
CA GLY A 57 -12.13 -16.79 -11.93
C GLY A 57 -11.83 -15.45 -12.60
N ALA A 58 -11.05 -14.62 -11.91
CA ALA A 58 -10.59 -13.32 -12.40
C ALA A 58 -9.11 -13.36 -12.79
N THR A 59 -8.70 -12.43 -13.66
CA THR A 59 -7.29 -12.20 -13.99
C THR A 59 -6.90 -10.77 -13.61
N SER A 60 -5.76 -10.59 -12.94
CA SER A 60 -5.20 -9.29 -12.59
C SER A 60 -3.72 -9.20 -12.93
N VAL A 61 -3.27 -8.00 -13.28
CA VAL A 61 -1.87 -7.67 -13.58
C VAL A 61 -1.47 -6.38 -12.86
N LEU A 62 -0.21 -6.30 -12.43
CA LEU A 62 0.35 -5.12 -11.77
C LEU A 62 1.08 -4.25 -12.79
N PHE A 63 0.60 -3.03 -13.00
CA PHE A 63 1.20 -2.12 -14.00
C PHE A 63 2.38 -1.31 -13.47
N ARG A 64 2.30 -0.82 -12.22
CA ARG A 64 3.36 -0.05 -11.55
C ARG A 64 3.33 -0.33 -10.06
N ASP A 65 4.51 -0.40 -9.45
CA ASP A 65 4.71 -0.53 -8.00
C ASP A 65 5.73 0.51 -7.56
N GLY A 66 5.38 1.34 -6.59
CA GLY A 66 6.22 2.44 -6.13
C GLY A 66 5.51 3.34 -5.12
N MET A 67 6.06 3.43 -3.92
CA MET A 67 5.62 4.39 -2.90
C MET A 67 6.33 5.72 -3.08
N THR A 68 5.63 6.83 -2.87
CA THR A 68 6.20 8.17 -2.96
C THR A 68 6.35 8.82 -1.59
N ARG A 69 7.39 9.64 -1.44
CA ARG A 69 7.56 10.59 -0.33
C ARG A 69 7.98 11.93 -0.93
N ALA A 70 7.39 13.00 -0.44
CA ALA A 70 7.66 14.36 -0.91
C ALA A 70 8.13 15.23 0.28
N PRO A 71 9.42 15.19 0.64
CA PRO A 71 9.94 16.03 1.70
C PRO A 71 9.91 17.51 1.29
N VAL A 72 9.64 18.39 2.25
CA VAL A 72 9.71 19.84 2.06
C VAL A 72 11.03 20.34 2.62
N VAL A 73 11.83 20.99 1.78
CA VAL A 73 13.12 21.59 2.15
C VAL A 73 13.06 23.10 1.98
N ARG A 74 13.77 23.84 2.86
CA ARG A 74 13.81 25.31 2.86
C ARG A 74 15.21 25.81 2.55
N PHE A 75 15.28 26.86 1.73
CA PHE A 75 16.51 27.58 1.40
C PHE A 75 16.40 29.06 1.78
N ALA A 76 17.53 29.71 1.99
CA ALA A 76 17.59 31.15 2.32
C ALA A 76 17.15 32.06 1.16
N SER A 77 17.12 31.56 -0.08
CA SER A 77 16.67 32.32 -1.25
C SER A 77 16.08 31.42 -2.33
N THR A 78 15.22 31.99 -3.18
CA THR A 78 14.64 31.30 -4.34
C THR A 78 15.70 30.80 -5.31
N LYS A 79 16.80 31.55 -5.46
CA LYS A 79 17.94 31.15 -6.31
C LYS A 79 18.52 29.81 -5.87
N ARG A 80 18.74 29.60 -4.55
CA ARG A 80 19.25 28.33 -4.01
C ARG A 80 18.26 27.17 -4.20
N ALA A 81 16.96 27.42 -4.07
CA ALA A 81 15.94 26.40 -4.34
C ALA A 81 15.95 25.97 -5.83
N MET A 82 16.12 26.93 -6.74
CA MET A 82 16.24 26.64 -8.18
C MET A 82 17.53 25.87 -8.52
N GLU A 83 18.65 26.22 -7.88
CA GLU A 83 19.90 25.46 -8.01
C GLU A 83 19.71 23.97 -7.63
N LEU A 84 18.98 23.68 -6.54
CA LEU A 84 18.64 22.30 -6.17
C LEU A 84 17.76 21.64 -7.23
N LYS A 85 16.73 22.33 -7.75
CA LYS A 85 15.84 21.76 -8.78
C LYS A 85 16.64 21.30 -10.00
N PHE A 86 17.51 22.17 -10.52
CA PHE A 86 18.36 21.82 -11.66
C PHE A 86 19.39 20.74 -11.32
N PHE A 87 19.90 20.73 -10.09
CA PHE A 87 20.77 19.66 -9.61
C PHE A 87 20.06 18.30 -9.68
N LEU A 88 18.79 18.21 -9.24
CA LEU A 88 17.98 16.99 -9.25
C LEU A 88 17.56 16.53 -10.65
N GLU A 89 17.36 17.47 -11.58
CA GLU A 89 16.99 17.17 -12.98
C GLU A 89 18.16 16.63 -13.81
N ASN A 90 19.40 16.84 -13.35
CA ASN A 90 20.58 16.28 -14.02
C ASN A 90 20.65 14.76 -13.79
N PRO A 91 20.67 13.93 -14.87
CA PRO A 91 20.67 12.47 -14.75
C PRO A 91 21.80 11.91 -13.88
N LEU A 92 23.02 12.47 -13.98
CA LEU A 92 24.18 11.98 -13.22
C LEU A 92 24.00 12.15 -11.71
N ASN A 93 23.38 13.27 -11.31
CA ASN A 93 23.09 13.56 -9.91
C ASN A 93 21.92 12.72 -9.42
N PHE A 94 20.89 12.53 -10.26
CA PHE A 94 19.76 11.66 -9.94
C PHE A 94 20.21 10.22 -9.71
N ASP A 95 21.11 9.69 -10.54
CA ASP A 95 21.69 8.36 -10.38
C ASP A 95 22.47 8.25 -9.07
N THR A 96 23.29 9.26 -8.75
CA THR A 96 24.02 9.32 -7.49
C THR A 96 23.09 9.32 -6.28
N LEU A 97 22.01 10.11 -6.32
CA LEU A 97 21.00 10.15 -5.27
C LEU A 97 20.23 8.84 -5.15
N THR A 98 19.95 8.18 -6.27
CA THR A 98 19.30 6.87 -6.32
C THR A 98 20.17 5.81 -5.67
N VAL A 99 21.49 5.82 -5.93
CA VAL A 99 22.44 4.92 -5.26
C VAL A 99 22.47 5.16 -3.76
N ILE A 100 22.42 6.42 -3.30
CA ILE A 100 22.40 6.74 -1.87
C ILE A 100 21.08 6.33 -1.22
N PHE A 101 19.94 6.55 -1.90
CA PHE A 101 18.61 6.18 -1.37
C PHE A 101 18.42 4.68 -1.26
N ASN A 102 19.03 3.90 -2.17
CA ASN A 102 18.93 2.44 -2.23
C ASN A 102 20.03 1.71 -1.43
N LYS A 103 20.91 2.43 -0.73
CA LYS A 103 21.83 1.83 0.25
C LYS A 103 21.09 1.42 1.51
#